data_AF-A0A0H4PWD4-F1
#
_entry.id   AF-A0A0H4PWD4-F1
#
_cell.length_a   1.000
_cell.length_b   1.000
_cell.length_c   1.000
_cell.angle_alpha   90.00
_cell.angle_beta   90.00
_cell.angle_gamma   90.00
#
_symmetry.space_group_name_H-M   'P 1'
#
loop_
_entity.id
_entity.type
_entity.pdbx_description
1 polymer ?
#
loop_
_entity_poly.entity_id
_entity_poly.type
_entity_poly.pdbx_seq_one_letter_code
_entity_poly.pdbx_strand_id
1 'polypeptide(L)'
;MKPKLIHQEAMDYSFKAKKALEEDNYTAAFDLFNKAADLESQVAEFYFDKPELEPTRSVIIRSAAYLNIKAGQIEQAKKYIYFGLLNCTDILIKKQLNNALELAVSLGNLNPDAASREFNYLNLLRQRSIHYIIEPAHLSFGHSVSLESIKDFSESYLKSLKAFAVSKFRRVLKTEEEFEKSVLNEIENLINPLVTSSSYGSFKFSIANDFLSRPGDKNELIKIKSNIVANYHKEIFINPLADEDIEIIKKSYSEEEVNEIFRPLTKIKSNNSPYKVGYYNTENFNKKFVSTIENKQKHKLITVKQISQEDIGELESSLVHKRSSKGGRTSKQVIFREQMKTAEYEIKVSEINPKESNPILLAEEIIVSINFDSNKGFTFSFADFNIQNTDISHQKALEGFHISFYNKLKRLANESEQDFSNQKDLEIANRIINNLKALAD
;
A
#
# COMPACT_ATOMS: atom_id res chain seq x y z
N MET A 1 -50.26 1.80 18.75
CA MET A 1 -49.18 1.82 17.73
C MET A 1 -49.09 0.44 17.07
N LYS A 2 -48.80 0.35 15.78
CA LYS A 2 -48.51 -0.94 15.09
C LYS A 2 -46.99 -1.04 14.84
N PRO A 3 -46.18 -1.43 15.85
CA PRO A 3 -44.72 -1.29 15.81
C PRO A 3 -44.07 -2.08 14.67
N LYS A 4 -44.61 -3.25 14.32
CA LYS A 4 -44.10 -4.06 13.21
C LYS A 4 -44.21 -3.36 11.84
N LEU A 5 -45.33 -2.67 11.59
CA LEU A 5 -45.53 -1.95 10.32
C LEU A 5 -44.62 -0.72 10.24
N ILE A 6 -44.47 0.01 11.34
CA ILE A 6 -43.61 1.19 11.41
C ILE A 6 -42.13 0.80 11.24
N HIS A 7 -41.71 -0.31 11.85
CA HIS A 7 -40.36 -0.85 11.64
C HIS A 7 -40.12 -1.24 10.18
N GLN A 8 -41.07 -1.92 9.53
CA GLN A 8 -40.96 -2.25 8.11
C GLN A 8 -40.83 -1.00 7.24
N GLU A 9 -41.63 0.02 7.50
CA GLU A 9 -41.55 1.30 6.80
C GLU A 9 -40.20 2.01 7.03
N ALA A 10 -39.67 1.99 8.27
CA ALA A 10 -38.34 2.51 8.58
C ALA A 10 -37.23 1.79 7.79
N MET A 11 -37.30 0.46 7.71
CA MET A 11 -36.35 -0.33 6.92
C MET A 11 -36.45 -0.02 5.43
N ASP A 12 -37.66 0.14 4.88
CA ASP A 12 -37.87 0.51 3.48
C ASP A 12 -37.23 1.87 3.16
N TYR A 13 -37.41 2.88 4.02
CA TYR A 13 -36.70 4.16 3.88
C TYR A 13 -35.19 3.98 3.98
N SER A 14 -34.69 3.16 4.90
CA SER A 14 -33.24 2.87 4.99
C SER A 14 -32.70 2.19 3.73
N PHE A 15 -33.46 1.33 3.06
CA PHE A 15 -33.04 0.69 1.81
C PHE A 15 -33.05 1.71 0.66
N LYS A 16 -34.07 2.56 0.56
CA LYS A 16 -34.11 3.66 -0.40
C LYS A 16 -32.94 4.64 -0.20
N ALA A 17 -32.60 4.96 1.05
CA ALA A 17 -31.47 5.83 1.38
C ALA A 17 -30.13 5.23 0.90
N LYS A 18 -29.93 3.92 1.09
CA LYS A 18 -28.74 3.22 0.57
C LYS A 18 -28.66 3.31 -0.95
N LYS A 19 -29.77 3.10 -1.64
CA LYS A 19 -29.83 3.24 -3.11
C LYS A 19 -29.49 4.68 -3.55
N ALA A 20 -30.00 5.68 -2.85
CA ALA A 20 -29.67 7.08 -3.14
C ALA A 20 -28.18 7.39 -2.93
N LEU A 21 -27.52 6.77 -1.93
CA LEU A 21 -26.06 6.87 -1.77
C LEU A 21 -25.29 6.22 -2.93
N GLU A 22 -25.76 5.08 -3.42
CA GLU A 22 -25.16 4.40 -4.59
C GLU A 22 -25.29 5.23 -5.88
N GLU A 23 -26.31 6.09 -5.94
CA GLU A 23 -26.57 7.05 -7.03
C GLU A 23 -25.95 8.44 -6.78
N ASP A 24 -25.04 8.58 -5.79
CA ASP A 24 -24.39 9.83 -5.39
C ASP A 24 -25.36 10.98 -5.00
N ASN A 25 -26.60 10.65 -4.68
CA ASN A 25 -27.61 11.60 -4.24
C ASN A 25 -27.62 11.74 -2.71
N TYR A 26 -26.58 12.39 -2.19
CA TYR A 26 -26.35 12.54 -0.75
C TYR A 26 -27.47 13.30 -0.02
N THR A 27 -28.07 14.30 -0.65
CA THR A 27 -29.20 15.05 -0.06
C THR A 27 -30.44 14.18 0.10
N ALA A 28 -30.82 13.44 -0.96
CA ALA A 28 -31.95 12.52 -0.85
C ALA A 28 -31.68 11.39 0.15
N ALA A 29 -30.45 10.88 0.19
CA ALA A 29 -30.05 9.87 1.16
C ALA A 29 -30.17 10.39 2.61
N PHE A 30 -29.73 11.63 2.87
CA PHE A 30 -29.86 12.27 4.18
C PHE A 30 -31.32 12.38 4.62
N ASP A 31 -32.20 12.88 3.75
CA ASP A 31 -33.63 13.02 4.05
C ASP A 31 -34.30 11.67 4.31
N LEU A 32 -33.95 10.64 3.53
CA LEU A 32 -34.48 9.29 3.70
C LEU A 32 -33.97 8.64 4.99
N PHE A 33 -32.71 8.86 5.38
CA PHE A 33 -32.19 8.40 6.67
C PHE A 33 -32.83 9.10 7.85
N ASN A 34 -33.10 10.40 7.77
CA ASN A 34 -33.86 11.10 8.82
C ASN A 34 -35.25 10.48 9.01
N LYS A 35 -35.99 10.25 7.92
CA LYS A 35 -37.30 9.58 7.98
C LYS A 35 -37.21 8.18 8.60
N ALA A 36 -36.21 7.39 8.20
CA ALA A 36 -35.99 6.06 8.76
C ALA A 36 -35.67 6.13 10.27
N ALA A 37 -34.80 7.06 10.68
CA ALA A 37 -34.40 7.24 12.07
C ALA A 37 -35.56 7.71 12.95
N ASP A 38 -36.40 8.62 12.47
CA ASP A 38 -37.57 9.12 13.20
C ASP A 38 -38.60 8.01 13.44
N LEU A 39 -38.86 7.17 12.43
CA LEU A 39 -39.79 6.05 12.56
C LEU A 39 -39.22 4.95 13.47
N GLU A 40 -37.97 4.55 13.28
CA GLU A 40 -37.36 3.52 14.12
C GLU A 40 -37.20 3.99 15.58
N SER A 41 -36.97 5.30 15.79
CA SER A 41 -36.96 5.91 17.11
C SER A 41 -38.28 5.73 17.85
N GLN A 42 -39.41 5.98 17.20
CA GLN A 42 -40.72 5.75 17.79
C GLN A 42 -40.91 4.28 18.17
N VAL A 43 -40.45 3.36 17.32
CA VAL A 43 -40.54 1.92 17.60
C VAL A 43 -39.64 1.56 18.79
N ALA A 44 -38.41 2.05 18.84
CA ALA A 44 -37.49 1.80 19.94
C ALA A 44 -38.03 2.33 21.27
N GLU A 45 -38.53 3.56 21.31
CA GLU A 45 -39.13 4.15 22.50
C GLU A 45 -40.35 3.36 22.98
N PHE A 46 -41.17 2.82 22.06
CA PHE A 46 -42.24 1.90 22.41
C PHE A 46 -41.73 0.61 23.08
N TYR A 47 -40.54 0.11 22.75
CA TYR A 47 -40.00 -1.12 23.35
C TYR A 47 -39.17 -0.89 24.62
N PHE A 48 -38.81 0.34 25.00
CA PHE A 48 -37.93 0.62 26.14
C PHE A 48 -38.38 -0.05 27.44
N ASP A 49 -39.65 0.09 27.77
CA ASP A 49 -40.26 -0.38 29.01
C ASP A 49 -40.76 -1.85 28.94
N LYS A 50 -40.38 -2.61 27.90
CA LYS A 50 -40.88 -3.97 27.64
C LYS A 50 -39.79 -5.04 27.66
N PRO A 51 -39.12 -5.26 28.81
CA PRO A 51 -38.06 -6.27 28.94
C PRO A 51 -38.52 -7.70 28.65
N GLU A 52 -39.83 -7.97 28.74
CA GLU A 52 -40.43 -9.26 28.41
C GLU A 52 -40.40 -9.58 26.89
N LEU A 53 -40.13 -8.60 26.04
CA LEU A 53 -40.08 -8.73 24.58
C LEU A 53 -38.66 -8.89 24.04
N GLU A 54 -37.72 -9.36 24.86
CA GLU A 54 -36.39 -9.75 24.38
C GLU A 54 -36.47 -11.02 23.50
N PRO A 55 -35.63 -11.16 22.47
CA PRO A 55 -34.54 -10.25 22.07
C PRO A 55 -34.99 -9.10 21.15
N THR A 56 -36.28 -9.04 20.79
CA THR A 56 -36.80 -8.03 19.85
C THR A 56 -36.54 -6.61 20.33
N ARG A 57 -36.73 -6.35 21.62
CA ARG A 57 -36.40 -5.05 22.24
C ARG A 57 -34.95 -4.66 21.95
N SER A 58 -33.98 -5.49 22.30
CA SER A 58 -32.56 -5.22 22.09
C SER A 58 -32.20 -5.02 20.61
N VAL A 59 -32.79 -5.82 19.72
CA VAL A 59 -32.57 -5.70 18.27
C VAL A 59 -33.06 -4.35 17.73
N ILE A 60 -34.25 -3.91 18.14
CA ILE A 60 -34.82 -2.63 17.73
C ILE A 60 -34.02 -1.45 18.29
N ILE A 61 -33.62 -1.49 19.57
CA ILE A 61 -32.80 -0.42 20.18
C ILE A 61 -31.49 -0.26 19.41
N ARG A 62 -30.83 -1.38 19.10
CA ARG A 62 -29.61 -1.38 18.29
C ARG A 62 -29.87 -0.86 16.87
N SER A 63 -30.98 -1.24 16.26
CA SER A 63 -31.38 -0.75 14.94
C SER A 63 -31.56 0.78 14.94
N ALA A 64 -32.30 1.30 15.92
CA ALA A 64 -32.51 2.73 16.11
C ALA A 64 -31.19 3.48 16.32
N ALA A 65 -30.28 2.96 17.17
CA ALA A 65 -28.96 3.53 17.36
C ALA A 65 -28.21 3.74 16.03
N TYR A 66 -28.11 2.70 15.19
CA TYR A 66 -27.41 2.81 13.91
C TYR A 66 -28.13 3.68 12.89
N LEU A 67 -29.46 3.69 12.84
CA LEU A 67 -30.20 4.58 11.95
C LEU A 67 -30.03 6.06 12.34
N ASN A 68 -30.02 6.35 13.64
CA ASN A 68 -29.76 7.71 14.13
C ASN A 68 -28.32 8.16 13.81
N ILE A 69 -27.31 7.27 13.89
CA ILE A 69 -25.96 7.58 13.42
C ILE A 69 -25.96 7.89 11.91
N LYS A 70 -26.64 7.08 11.09
CA LYS A 70 -26.76 7.30 9.63
C LYS A 70 -27.45 8.61 9.28
N ALA A 71 -28.41 9.03 10.08
CA ALA A 71 -29.12 10.30 9.94
C ALA A 71 -28.33 11.50 10.51
N GLY A 72 -27.18 11.25 11.18
CA GLY A 72 -26.42 12.30 11.87
C GLY A 72 -27.09 12.81 13.15
N GLN A 73 -28.14 12.14 13.64
CA GLN A 73 -28.83 12.44 14.90
C GLN A 73 -28.05 11.85 16.09
N ILE A 74 -26.82 12.34 16.32
CA ILE A 74 -25.84 11.69 17.19
C ILE A 74 -26.29 11.61 18.66
N GLU A 75 -26.90 12.65 19.21
CA GLU A 75 -27.37 12.63 20.60
C GLU A 75 -28.50 11.61 20.83
N GLN A 76 -29.42 11.51 19.86
CA GLN A 76 -30.47 10.50 19.91
C GLN A 76 -29.89 9.09 19.76
N ALA A 77 -28.87 8.90 18.91
CA ALA A 77 -28.15 7.62 18.84
C ALA A 77 -27.53 7.25 20.19
N LYS A 78 -26.83 8.17 20.86
CA LYS A 78 -26.21 7.94 22.18
C LYS A 78 -27.24 7.51 23.22
N LYS A 79 -28.43 8.12 23.23
CA LYS A 79 -29.56 7.72 24.10
C LYS A 79 -29.87 6.22 23.94
N TYR A 80 -30.06 5.75 22.70
CA TYR A 80 -30.34 4.34 22.42
C TYR A 80 -29.16 3.43 22.76
N ILE A 81 -27.93 3.86 22.47
CA ILE A 81 -26.71 3.09 22.75
C ILE A 81 -26.54 2.86 24.23
N TYR A 82 -26.59 3.92 25.05
CA TYR A 82 -26.45 3.79 26.50
C TYR A 82 -27.57 2.96 27.10
N PHE A 83 -28.81 3.16 26.65
CA PHE A 83 -29.93 2.34 27.09
C PHE A 83 -29.67 0.85 26.78
N GLY A 84 -29.27 0.53 25.56
CA GLY A 84 -28.98 -0.85 25.15
C GLY A 84 -27.79 -1.46 25.91
N LEU A 85 -26.71 -0.72 26.13
CA LEU A 85 -25.55 -1.22 26.88
C LEU A 85 -25.88 -1.56 28.33
N LEU A 86 -26.72 -0.74 28.98
CA LEU A 86 -27.16 -0.96 30.36
C LEU A 86 -28.15 -2.12 30.49
N ASN A 87 -29.08 -2.26 29.53
CA ASN A 87 -30.25 -3.12 29.69
C ASN A 87 -30.24 -4.40 28.85
N CYS A 88 -29.35 -4.53 27.86
CA CYS A 88 -29.24 -5.72 27.02
C CYS A 88 -28.34 -6.77 27.67
N THR A 89 -28.72 -8.05 27.61
CA THR A 89 -27.90 -9.17 28.08
C THR A 89 -27.13 -9.86 26.94
N ASP A 90 -27.54 -9.65 25.69
CA ASP A 90 -26.91 -10.23 24.51
C ASP A 90 -25.52 -9.63 24.26
N ILE A 91 -24.50 -10.49 24.29
CA ILE A 91 -23.09 -10.12 24.15
C ILE A 91 -22.78 -9.56 22.76
N LEU A 92 -23.38 -10.12 21.71
CA LEU A 92 -23.15 -9.68 20.33
C LEU A 92 -23.76 -8.30 20.11
N ILE A 93 -24.97 -8.06 20.61
CA ILE A 93 -25.61 -6.75 20.53
C ILE A 93 -24.82 -5.72 21.34
N LYS A 94 -24.36 -6.06 22.55
CA LYS A 94 -23.48 -5.19 23.35
C LYS A 94 -22.20 -4.82 22.61
N LYS A 95 -21.54 -5.78 21.95
CA LYS A 95 -20.35 -5.50 21.13
C LYS A 95 -20.67 -4.53 19.98
N GLN A 96 -21.80 -4.72 19.30
CA GLN A 96 -22.25 -3.82 18.23
C GLN A 96 -22.55 -2.41 18.77
N LEU A 97 -23.17 -2.30 19.94
CA LEU A 97 -23.46 -1.02 20.58
C LEU A 97 -22.19 -0.30 21.06
N ASN A 98 -21.18 -1.02 21.55
CA ASN A 98 -19.87 -0.43 21.87
C ASN A 98 -19.20 0.13 20.62
N ASN A 99 -19.21 -0.61 19.50
CA ASN A 99 -18.72 -0.09 18.23
C ASN A 99 -19.52 1.16 17.79
N ALA A 100 -20.85 1.14 17.96
CA ALA A 100 -21.70 2.28 17.66
C ALA A 100 -21.38 3.49 18.55
N LEU A 101 -21.01 3.27 19.82
CA LEU A 101 -20.61 4.33 20.74
C LEU A 101 -19.33 5.02 20.27
N GLU A 102 -18.30 4.25 19.89
CA GLU A 102 -17.06 4.80 19.34
C GLU A 102 -17.33 5.68 18.11
N LEU A 103 -18.20 5.20 17.21
CA LEU A 103 -18.64 5.97 16.03
C LEU A 103 -19.37 7.25 16.45
N ALA A 104 -20.37 7.15 17.32
CA ALA A 104 -21.14 8.31 17.78
C ALA A 104 -20.27 9.36 18.49
N VAL A 105 -19.26 8.94 19.27
CA VAL A 105 -18.31 9.85 19.91
C VAL A 105 -17.45 10.57 18.88
N SER A 106 -16.94 9.84 17.87
CA SER A 106 -16.12 10.44 16.79
C SER A 106 -16.87 11.49 15.96
N LEU A 107 -18.19 11.34 15.82
CA LEU A 107 -19.03 12.23 15.01
C LEU A 107 -19.69 13.36 15.82
N GLY A 108 -19.59 13.35 17.15
CA GLY A 108 -20.40 14.19 18.04
C GLY A 108 -20.18 15.70 17.93
N ASN A 109 -19.07 16.15 17.35
CA ASN A 109 -18.77 17.57 17.15
C ASN A 109 -19.23 18.10 15.78
N LEU A 110 -19.76 17.23 14.91
CA LEU A 110 -20.23 17.61 13.58
C LEU A 110 -21.71 17.97 13.62
N ASN A 111 -22.14 18.84 12.72
CA ASN A 111 -23.57 19.06 12.50
C ASN A 111 -24.20 17.80 11.86
N PRO A 112 -25.54 17.61 11.93
CA PRO A 112 -26.17 16.36 11.49
C PRO A 112 -25.90 15.99 10.03
N ASP A 113 -25.95 16.94 9.11
CA ASP A 113 -25.68 16.68 7.69
C ASP A 113 -24.21 16.29 7.44
N ALA A 114 -23.26 16.95 8.09
CA ALA A 114 -21.85 16.58 8.05
C ALA A 114 -21.59 15.21 8.70
N ALA A 115 -22.20 14.93 9.86
CA ALA A 115 -22.07 13.65 10.56
C ALA A 115 -22.62 12.47 9.74
N SER A 116 -23.79 12.67 9.11
CA SER A 116 -24.40 11.69 8.21
C SER A 116 -23.50 11.41 7.01
N ARG A 117 -23.01 12.46 6.33
CA ARG A 117 -22.09 12.32 5.19
C ARG A 117 -20.81 11.60 5.58
N GLU A 118 -20.16 12.01 6.67
CA GLU A 118 -18.91 11.40 7.17
C GLU A 118 -19.11 9.91 7.49
N PHE A 119 -20.17 9.57 8.23
CA PHE A 119 -20.47 8.17 8.58
C PHE A 119 -20.66 7.29 7.34
N ASN A 120 -21.45 7.77 6.39
CA ASN A 120 -21.78 7.02 5.17
C ASN A 120 -20.55 6.90 4.26
N TYR A 121 -19.76 7.97 4.13
CA TYR A 121 -18.49 7.97 3.42
C TYR A 121 -17.51 6.95 3.99
N LEU A 122 -17.26 6.96 5.31
CA LEU A 122 -16.36 6.02 5.96
C LEU A 122 -16.80 4.56 5.81
N ASN A 123 -18.12 4.29 5.83
CA ASN A 123 -18.61 2.94 5.62
C ASN A 123 -18.42 2.45 4.19
N LEU A 124 -18.69 3.31 3.20
CA LEU A 124 -18.44 2.99 1.79
C LEU A 124 -16.94 2.78 1.54
N LEU A 125 -16.07 3.61 2.14
CA LEU A 125 -14.61 3.41 2.13
C LEU A 125 -14.22 2.04 2.69
N ARG A 126 -14.74 1.66 3.86
CA ARG A 126 -14.43 0.36 4.48
C ARG A 126 -14.91 -0.81 3.62
N GLN A 127 -16.11 -0.71 3.03
CA GLN A 127 -16.63 -1.75 2.13
C GLN A 127 -15.79 -1.94 0.88
N ARG A 128 -15.21 -0.85 0.36
CA ARG A 128 -14.33 -0.86 -0.82
C ARG A 128 -12.86 -1.11 -0.46
N SER A 129 -12.53 -1.23 0.83
CA SER A 129 -11.16 -1.38 1.27
C SER A 129 -10.65 -2.81 1.08
N ILE A 130 -9.35 -2.92 0.83
CA ILE A 130 -8.66 -4.20 0.85
C ILE A 130 -7.94 -4.33 2.20
N HIS A 131 -8.21 -5.42 2.91
CA HIS A 131 -7.62 -5.71 4.21
C HIS A 131 -6.25 -6.35 4.06
N TYR A 132 -5.22 -5.61 4.47
CA TYR A 132 -3.83 -6.07 4.51
C TYR A 132 -3.38 -6.32 5.95
N ILE A 133 -2.38 -7.19 6.06
CA ILE A 133 -1.67 -7.46 7.30
C ILE A 133 -0.17 -7.48 7.02
N ILE A 134 0.58 -6.70 7.77
CA ILE A 134 2.04 -6.78 7.77
C ILE A 134 2.46 -7.55 9.02
N GLU A 135 3.32 -8.54 8.83
CA GLU A 135 3.92 -9.34 9.90
C GLU A 135 5.44 -9.32 9.76
N PRO A 136 6.20 -9.35 10.85
CA PRO A 136 7.66 -9.41 10.76
C PRO A 136 8.10 -10.71 10.08
N ALA A 137 9.10 -10.62 9.21
CA ALA A 137 9.69 -11.81 8.58
C ALA A 137 10.48 -12.65 9.59
N HIS A 138 11.06 -11.98 10.59
CA HIS A 138 11.80 -12.57 11.70
C HIS A 138 11.25 -12.09 13.05
N LEU A 139 11.07 -13.00 14.00
CA LEU A 139 10.43 -12.72 15.29
C LEU A 139 11.39 -12.08 16.32
N SER A 140 12.28 -11.19 15.90
CA SER A 140 13.29 -10.56 16.77
C SER A 140 12.66 -9.76 17.92
N PHE A 141 11.50 -9.14 17.67
CA PHE A 141 10.70 -8.41 18.66
C PHE A 141 9.28 -9.00 18.78
N GLY A 142 9.17 -10.33 18.70
CA GLY A 142 7.89 -11.03 18.66
C GLY A 142 7.12 -10.77 17.38
N HIS A 143 5.79 -10.66 17.46
CA HIS A 143 4.89 -10.39 16.31
C HIS A 143 4.75 -8.90 15.97
N SER A 144 5.50 -8.03 16.64
CA SER A 144 5.45 -6.59 16.41
C SER A 144 6.14 -6.21 15.10
N VAL A 145 5.58 -5.23 14.39
CA VAL A 145 6.15 -4.66 13.17
C VAL A 145 6.78 -3.30 13.53
N SER A 146 8.00 -3.04 13.04
CA SER A 146 8.67 -1.75 13.29
C SER A 146 8.01 -0.62 12.48
N LEU A 147 8.09 0.62 12.99
CA LEU A 147 7.66 1.80 12.24
C LEU A 147 8.41 1.96 10.92
N GLU A 148 9.68 1.54 10.88
CA GLU A 148 10.48 1.52 9.64
C GLU A 148 9.88 0.57 8.60
N SER A 149 9.42 -0.62 9.02
CA SER A 149 8.74 -1.58 8.12
C SER A 149 7.43 -1.01 7.59
N ILE A 150 6.65 -0.32 8.44
CA ILE A 150 5.40 0.33 8.03
C ILE A 150 5.69 1.46 7.04
N LYS A 151 6.72 2.27 7.29
CA LYS A 151 7.16 3.35 6.42
C LYS A 151 7.59 2.80 5.05
N ASP A 152 8.50 1.83 5.04
CA ASP A 152 9.02 1.21 3.82
C ASP A 152 7.90 0.61 2.95
N PHE A 153 6.98 -0.14 3.59
CA PHE A 153 5.79 -0.65 2.92
C PHE A 153 4.96 0.49 2.33
N SER A 154 4.62 1.49 3.14
CA SER A 154 3.70 2.56 2.74
C SER A 154 4.26 3.38 1.58
N GLU A 155 5.55 3.73 1.63
CA GLU A 155 6.22 4.48 0.57
C GLU A 155 6.30 3.68 -0.73
N SER A 156 6.74 2.41 -0.65
CA SER A 156 6.88 1.55 -1.83
C SER A 156 5.52 1.20 -2.44
N TYR A 157 4.51 0.93 -1.61
CA TYR A 157 3.16 0.62 -2.06
C TYR A 157 2.53 1.82 -2.76
N LEU A 158 2.66 3.02 -2.15
CA LEU A 158 2.12 4.24 -2.71
C LEU A 158 2.77 4.59 -4.05
N LYS A 159 4.10 4.47 -4.17
CA LYS A 159 4.83 4.69 -5.43
C LYS A 159 4.31 3.77 -6.55
N SER A 160 4.23 2.46 -6.27
CA SER A 160 3.75 1.48 -7.24
C SER A 160 2.29 1.71 -7.64
N LEU A 161 1.40 1.96 -6.67
CA LEU A 161 -0.01 2.22 -6.92
C LEU A 161 -0.22 3.49 -7.76
N LYS A 162 0.50 4.57 -7.46
CA LYS A 162 0.42 5.83 -8.21
C LYS A 162 0.86 5.64 -9.66
N ALA A 163 2.00 4.97 -9.88
CA ALA A 163 2.48 4.64 -11.22
C ALA A 163 1.45 3.81 -12.01
N PHE A 164 0.86 2.79 -11.37
CA PHE A 164 -0.18 1.98 -11.97
C PHE A 164 -1.42 2.80 -12.33
N ALA A 165 -1.81 3.73 -11.46
CA ALA A 165 -2.94 4.61 -11.71
C ALA A 165 -2.69 5.54 -12.89
N VAL A 166 -1.53 6.17 -12.98
CA VAL A 166 -1.14 6.99 -14.14
C VAL A 166 -1.24 6.18 -15.43
N SER A 167 -0.71 4.95 -15.45
CA SER A 167 -0.82 4.05 -16.61
C SER A 167 -2.28 3.74 -16.99
N LYS A 168 -3.15 3.43 -16.00
CA LYS A 168 -4.57 3.20 -16.24
C LYS A 168 -5.28 4.44 -16.78
N PHE A 169 -4.96 5.63 -16.26
CA PHE A 169 -5.53 6.89 -16.74
C PHE A 169 -5.11 7.18 -18.19
N ARG A 170 -3.83 6.98 -18.55
CA ARG A 170 -3.35 7.11 -19.94
C ARG A 170 -4.17 6.25 -20.90
N ARG A 171 -4.36 4.98 -20.56
CA ARG A 171 -5.11 4.03 -21.41
C ARG A 171 -6.58 4.42 -21.60
N VAL A 172 -7.23 4.93 -20.56
CA VAL A 172 -8.63 5.36 -20.65
C VAL A 172 -8.78 6.64 -21.46
N LEU A 173 -7.86 7.59 -21.27
CA LEU A 173 -7.86 8.86 -21.99
C LEU A 173 -7.35 8.73 -23.44
N LYS A 174 -6.80 7.56 -23.81
CA LYS A 174 -6.22 7.25 -25.13
C LYS A 174 -5.17 8.28 -25.58
N THR A 175 -4.42 8.81 -24.62
CA THR A 175 -3.35 9.76 -24.88
C THR A 175 -2.04 9.01 -25.11
N GLU A 176 -1.44 9.17 -26.29
CA GLU A 176 -0.10 8.68 -26.59
C GLU A 176 1.00 9.69 -26.18
N GLU A 177 0.62 10.95 -25.91
CA GLU A 177 1.53 12.00 -25.47
C GLU A 177 1.85 11.92 -23.97
N GLU A 178 3.08 12.31 -23.59
CA GLU A 178 3.45 12.49 -22.19
C GLU A 178 2.50 13.48 -21.52
N PHE A 179 1.91 13.08 -20.41
CA PHE A 179 1.15 14.00 -19.59
C PHE A 179 2.06 15.15 -19.13
N GLU A 180 1.58 16.38 -19.28
CA GLU A 180 2.19 17.52 -18.61
C GLU A 180 2.31 17.25 -17.10
N LYS A 181 3.38 17.77 -16.48
CA LYS A 181 3.60 17.62 -15.03
C LYS A 181 2.41 18.09 -14.18
N SER A 182 1.65 19.08 -14.67
CA SER A 182 0.42 19.57 -14.07
C SER A 182 -0.64 18.47 -13.95
N VAL A 183 -0.87 17.71 -15.03
CA VAL A 183 -1.84 16.61 -15.12
C VAL A 183 -1.36 15.41 -14.29
N LEU A 184 -0.06 15.10 -14.30
CA LEU A 184 0.50 14.05 -13.45
C LEU A 184 0.28 14.34 -11.96
N ASN A 185 0.57 15.57 -11.54
CA ASN A 185 0.34 16.00 -10.16
C ASN A 185 -1.15 15.93 -9.79
N GLU A 186 -2.04 16.26 -10.73
CA GLU A 186 -3.48 16.15 -10.50
C GLU A 186 -3.92 14.70 -10.33
N ILE A 187 -3.47 13.78 -11.19
CA ILE A 187 -3.72 12.34 -11.06
C ILE A 187 -3.19 11.83 -9.72
N GLU A 188 -1.97 12.19 -9.36
CA GLU A 188 -1.39 11.80 -8.07
C GLU A 188 -2.19 12.31 -6.87
N ASN A 189 -2.74 13.53 -6.94
CA ASN A 189 -3.60 14.09 -5.90
C ASN A 189 -4.99 13.45 -5.87
N LEU A 190 -5.43 12.80 -6.96
CA LEU A 190 -6.66 12.01 -7.02
C LEU A 190 -6.46 10.59 -6.46
N ILE A 191 -5.22 10.09 -6.48
CA ILE A 191 -4.83 8.80 -5.93
C ILE A 191 -4.25 8.99 -4.53
N ASN A 192 -5.16 9.03 -3.57
CA ASN A 192 -4.85 9.15 -2.15
C ASN A 192 -5.39 7.93 -1.41
N PRO A 193 -4.62 6.82 -1.33
CA PRO A 193 -5.03 5.66 -0.56
C PRO A 193 -5.11 6.01 0.93
N LEU A 194 -6.27 5.76 1.53
CA LEU A 194 -6.59 6.04 2.94
C LEU A 194 -6.57 4.74 3.76
N VAL A 195 -5.98 4.81 4.95
CA VAL A 195 -6.10 3.77 5.97
C VAL A 195 -7.46 3.92 6.67
N THR A 196 -8.32 2.92 6.55
CA THR A 196 -9.71 2.98 7.05
C THR A 196 -9.94 2.29 8.40
N SER A 197 -8.96 1.49 8.86
CA SER A 197 -8.95 0.81 10.16
C SER A 197 -7.55 0.35 10.53
N SER A 198 -7.24 0.21 11.81
CA SER A 198 -6.05 -0.47 12.34
C SER A 198 -6.42 -1.40 13.52
N SER A 199 -5.70 -2.50 13.74
CA SER A 199 -5.94 -3.40 14.89
C SER A 199 -4.66 -3.91 15.57
N TYR A 200 -4.77 -4.43 16.81
CA TYR A 200 -3.66 -4.78 17.70
C TYR A 200 -2.98 -6.14 17.39
N GLY A 201 -1.70 -6.27 17.75
CA GLY A 201 -0.91 -7.52 17.71
C GLY A 201 -0.12 -7.78 16.42
N SER A 202 -0.40 -7.03 15.35
CA SER A 202 0.27 -6.96 14.04
C SER A 202 -0.22 -5.69 13.34
N PHE A 203 0.51 -5.11 12.37
CA PHE A 203 -0.02 -3.96 11.64
C PHE A 203 -1.06 -4.44 10.61
N LYS A 204 -2.29 -4.60 11.07
CA LYS A 204 -3.49 -4.94 10.29
C LYS A 204 -4.21 -3.65 9.93
N PHE A 205 -4.41 -3.41 8.64
CA PHE A 205 -5.00 -2.17 8.16
C PHE A 205 -5.73 -2.41 6.85
N SER A 206 -6.62 -1.50 6.50
CA SER A 206 -7.40 -1.63 5.28
C SER A 206 -7.24 -0.38 4.43
N ILE A 207 -6.95 -0.57 3.14
CA ILE A 207 -6.66 0.51 2.21
C ILE A 207 -7.82 0.65 1.22
N ALA A 208 -8.34 1.85 1.06
CA ALA A 208 -9.23 2.24 -0.03
C ALA A 208 -8.75 3.56 -0.64
N ASN A 209 -9.04 3.84 -1.90
CA ASN A 209 -8.78 5.17 -2.45
C ASN A 209 -9.95 6.10 -2.12
N ASP A 210 -9.67 7.40 -1.96
CA ASP A 210 -10.73 8.41 -1.95
C ASP A 210 -11.54 8.34 -3.26
N PHE A 211 -12.86 8.32 -3.12
CA PHE A 211 -13.80 8.24 -4.23
C PHE A 211 -14.77 9.41 -4.28
N LEU A 212 -14.62 10.43 -3.43
CA LEU A 212 -15.48 11.60 -3.48
C LEU A 212 -15.37 12.28 -4.85
N SER A 213 -16.53 12.57 -5.44
CA SER A 213 -16.64 13.32 -6.69
C SER A 213 -16.32 14.79 -6.43
N ARG A 214 -15.41 15.37 -7.22
CA ARG A 214 -15.20 16.81 -7.25
C ARG A 214 -16.12 17.45 -8.29
N PRO A 215 -16.51 18.73 -8.16
CA PRO A 215 -17.31 19.42 -9.16
C PRO A 215 -16.64 19.35 -10.55
N GLY A 216 -17.34 18.79 -11.54
CA GLY A 216 -16.82 18.61 -12.89
C GLY A 216 -16.18 17.24 -13.18
N ASP A 217 -16.04 16.35 -12.18
CA ASP A 217 -15.55 14.99 -12.38
C ASP A 217 -16.50 14.20 -13.30
N LYS A 218 -15.97 13.55 -14.33
CA LYS A 218 -16.74 12.61 -15.18
C LYS A 218 -17.00 11.30 -14.44
N ASN A 219 -18.13 10.64 -14.71
CA ASN A 219 -18.47 9.34 -14.10
C ASN A 219 -17.39 8.26 -14.29
N GLU A 220 -16.71 8.27 -15.45
CA GLU A 220 -15.60 7.36 -15.73
C GLU A 220 -14.40 7.57 -14.80
N LEU A 221 -14.08 8.85 -14.50
CA LEU A 221 -13.02 9.21 -13.56
C LEU A 221 -13.36 8.74 -12.14
N ILE A 222 -14.59 8.97 -11.69
CA ILE A 222 -15.07 8.51 -10.37
C ILE A 222 -15.00 6.98 -10.27
N LYS A 223 -15.37 6.27 -11.34
CA LYS A 223 -15.29 4.81 -11.39
C LYS A 223 -13.84 4.30 -11.30
N ILE A 224 -12.89 4.98 -11.94
CA ILE A 224 -11.46 4.64 -11.82
C ILE A 224 -10.98 4.92 -10.39
N LYS A 225 -11.22 6.13 -9.86
CA LYS A 225 -10.85 6.52 -8.48
C LYS A 225 -11.37 5.51 -7.45
N SER A 226 -12.63 5.09 -7.60
CA SER A 226 -13.28 4.16 -6.69
C SER A 226 -12.69 2.76 -6.69
N ASN A 227 -12.15 2.30 -7.83
CA ASN A 227 -11.76 0.91 -8.02
C ASN A 227 -10.25 0.71 -8.18
N ILE A 228 -9.45 1.78 -8.21
CA ILE A 228 -8.03 1.69 -8.53
C ILE A 228 -7.24 0.79 -7.58
N VAL A 229 -7.51 0.86 -6.28
CA VAL A 229 -6.87 0.00 -5.27
C VAL A 229 -7.27 -1.46 -5.46
N ALA A 230 -8.55 -1.73 -5.75
CA ALA A 230 -9.03 -3.08 -6.01
C ALA A 230 -8.45 -3.67 -7.31
N ASN A 231 -8.35 -2.86 -8.36
CA ASN A 231 -7.74 -3.25 -9.64
C ASN A 231 -6.25 -3.50 -9.47
N TYR A 232 -5.53 -2.59 -8.80
CA TYR A 232 -4.11 -2.76 -8.48
C TYR A 232 -3.87 -4.03 -7.65
N HIS A 233 -4.70 -4.26 -6.63
CA HIS A 233 -4.61 -5.45 -5.80
C HIS A 233 -4.69 -6.73 -6.65
N LYS A 234 -5.70 -6.83 -7.52
CA LYS A 234 -5.98 -8.01 -8.35
C LYS A 234 -4.99 -8.20 -9.49
N GLU A 235 -4.66 -7.14 -10.21
CA GLU A 235 -3.86 -7.21 -11.44
C GLU A 235 -2.35 -7.26 -11.16
N ILE A 236 -1.90 -6.55 -10.13
CA ILE A 236 -0.48 -6.28 -9.89
C ILE A 236 0.00 -6.86 -8.55
N PHE A 237 -0.65 -6.46 -7.45
CA PHE A 237 -0.08 -6.69 -6.11
C PHE A 237 0.00 -8.18 -5.74
N ILE A 238 -1.10 -8.92 -5.94
CA ILE A 238 -1.16 -10.36 -5.62
C ILE A 238 -0.71 -11.26 -6.77
N ASN A 239 -0.37 -10.69 -7.93
CA ASN A 239 0.08 -11.45 -9.08
C ASN A 239 1.37 -12.22 -8.72
N PRO A 240 1.44 -13.55 -8.94
CA PRO A 240 2.63 -14.34 -8.62
C PRO A 240 3.83 -14.04 -9.53
N LEU A 241 3.59 -13.38 -10.66
CA LEU A 241 4.56 -13.10 -11.73
C LEU A 241 5.14 -14.39 -12.30
N ALA A 242 4.26 -15.34 -12.66
CA ALA A 242 4.70 -16.49 -13.43
C ALA A 242 5.25 -16.02 -14.80
N ASP A 243 6.00 -16.89 -15.49
CA ASP A 243 6.63 -16.53 -16.76
C ASP A 243 5.61 -16.01 -17.79
N GLU A 244 4.43 -16.63 -17.86
CA GLU A 244 3.33 -16.17 -18.73
C GLU A 244 2.79 -14.79 -18.33
N ASP A 245 2.66 -14.52 -17.03
CA ASP A 245 2.19 -13.24 -16.51
C ASP A 245 3.17 -12.11 -16.87
N ILE A 246 4.48 -12.38 -16.75
CA ILE A 246 5.54 -11.41 -17.08
C ILE A 246 5.46 -11.03 -18.57
N GLU A 247 5.25 -12.01 -19.46
CA GLU A 247 5.08 -11.77 -20.89
C GLU A 247 3.83 -10.92 -21.18
N ILE A 248 2.72 -11.18 -20.48
CA ILE A 248 1.50 -10.36 -20.61
C ILE A 248 1.74 -8.93 -20.13
N ILE A 249 2.44 -8.76 -19.00
CA ILE A 249 2.78 -7.44 -18.45
C ILE A 249 3.65 -6.67 -19.44
N LYS A 250 4.72 -7.27 -19.96
CA LYS A 250 5.61 -6.61 -20.93
C LYS A 250 4.92 -6.23 -22.24
N LYS A 251 3.90 -6.96 -22.66
CA LYS A 251 3.07 -6.60 -23.82
C LYS A 251 2.10 -5.47 -23.52
N SER A 252 1.67 -5.36 -22.26
CA SER A 252 0.64 -4.42 -21.86
C SER A 252 1.20 -3.05 -21.46
N TYR A 253 2.38 -3.01 -20.86
CA TYR A 253 3.01 -1.81 -20.28
C TYR A 253 4.30 -1.47 -21.01
N SER A 254 4.62 -0.17 -21.12
CA SER A 254 5.93 0.27 -21.60
C SER A 254 7.03 -0.08 -20.60
N GLU A 255 8.29 -0.13 -21.03
CA GLU A 255 9.42 -0.44 -20.13
C GLU A 255 9.54 0.55 -18.96
N GLU A 256 9.17 1.81 -19.17
CA GLU A 256 9.17 2.84 -18.14
C GLU A 256 8.04 2.60 -17.14
N GLU A 257 6.82 2.31 -17.61
CA GLU A 257 5.70 1.96 -16.73
C GLU A 257 6.02 0.70 -15.92
N VAL A 258 6.63 -0.31 -16.54
CA VAL A 258 7.05 -1.52 -15.83
C VAL A 258 8.05 -1.17 -14.73
N ASN A 259 9.04 -0.33 -15.01
CA ASN A 259 10.01 0.08 -14.01
C ASN A 259 9.38 0.87 -12.85
N GLU A 260 8.51 1.84 -13.14
CA GLU A 260 7.85 2.67 -12.12
C GLU A 260 6.89 1.85 -11.24
N ILE A 261 6.14 0.92 -11.83
CA ILE A 261 5.19 0.08 -11.11
C ILE A 261 5.92 -1.01 -10.31
N PHE A 262 6.82 -1.76 -10.95
CA PHE A 262 7.31 -3.01 -10.38
C PHE A 262 8.59 -2.86 -9.54
N ARG A 263 9.44 -1.85 -9.75
CA ARG A 263 10.63 -1.64 -8.89
C ARG A 263 10.25 -1.47 -7.42
N PRO A 264 9.33 -0.57 -7.03
CA PRO A 264 8.89 -0.47 -5.63
C PRO A 264 8.24 -1.77 -5.14
N LEU A 265 7.49 -2.45 -6.00
CA LEU A 265 6.82 -3.72 -5.65
C LEU A 265 7.82 -4.84 -5.34
N THR A 266 8.95 -4.91 -6.07
CA THR A 266 9.99 -5.91 -5.81
C THR A 266 10.68 -5.73 -4.47
N LYS A 267 10.68 -4.51 -3.90
CA LYS A 267 11.16 -4.29 -2.53
C LYS A 267 10.21 -4.90 -1.52
N ILE A 268 8.91 -4.61 -1.64
CA ILE A 268 7.86 -5.11 -0.75
C ILE A 268 7.81 -6.65 -0.75
N LYS A 269 7.92 -7.25 -1.95
CA LYS A 269 7.83 -8.70 -2.17
C LYS A 269 9.21 -9.38 -2.20
N SER A 270 10.27 -8.72 -1.75
CA SER A 270 11.62 -9.29 -1.70
C SER A 270 11.70 -10.42 -0.67
N ASN A 271 12.52 -11.44 -0.95
CA ASN A 271 12.86 -12.49 0.02
C ASN A 271 13.50 -11.92 1.29
N ASN A 272 14.19 -10.78 1.20
CA ASN A 272 14.88 -10.14 2.32
C ASN A 272 14.08 -8.99 2.93
N SER A 273 12.82 -8.83 2.54
CA SER A 273 11.97 -7.85 3.19
C SER A 273 11.91 -8.15 4.70
N PRO A 274 12.06 -7.13 5.59
CA PRO A 274 11.96 -7.35 7.03
C PRO A 274 10.54 -7.74 7.47
N TYR A 275 9.58 -7.74 6.54
CA TYR A 275 8.19 -8.07 6.77
C TYR A 275 7.59 -8.92 5.63
N LYS A 276 6.51 -9.62 5.96
CA LYS A 276 5.64 -10.34 5.04
C LYS A 276 4.31 -9.61 4.96
N VAL A 277 3.78 -9.48 3.75
CA VAL A 277 2.46 -8.89 3.52
C VAL A 277 1.46 -10.00 3.26
N GLY A 278 0.38 -9.99 4.02
CA GLY A 278 -0.81 -10.80 3.78
C GLY A 278 -2.02 -9.96 3.45
N TYR A 279 -3.04 -10.61 2.92
CA TYR A 279 -4.35 -10.04 2.63
C TYR A 279 -5.45 -11.05 2.98
N TYR A 280 -6.66 -10.57 3.25
CA TYR A 280 -7.82 -11.44 3.44
C TYR A 280 -8.55 -11.64 2.11
N ASN A 281 -8.79 -12.89 1.75
CA ASN A 281 -9.63 -13.19 0.59
C ASN A 281 -11.09 -12.86 0.92
N THR A 282 -11.76 -12.15 0.02
CA THR A 282 -13.12 -11.63 0.22
C THR A 282 -14.21 -12.71 0.27
N GLU A 283 -13.95 -13.91 -0.26
CA GLU A 283 -14.94 -14.99 -0.36
C GLU A 283 -14.94 -15.88 0.89
N ASN A 284 -13.76 -16.22 1.41
CA ASN A 284 -13.62 -17.17 2.52
C ASN A 284 -13.01 -16.56 3.78
N PHE A 285 -12.68 -15.27 3.76
CA PHE A 285 -12.03 -14.53 4.86
C PHE A 285 -10.76 -15.19 5.39
N ASN A 286 -10.13 -16.06 4.58
CA ASN A 286 -8.87 -16.67 4.93
C ASN A 286 -7.73 -15.71 4.58
N LYS A 287 -6.79 -15.60 5.51
CA LYS A 287 -5.55 -14.87 5.31
C LYS A 287 -4.68 -15.62 4.29
N LYS A 288 -4.22 -14.92 3.27
CA LYS A 288 -3.22 -15.38 2.29
C LYS A 288 -2.01 -14.46 2.33
N PHE A 289 -0.82 -15.01 2.15
CA PHE A 289 0.38 -14.20 1.98
C PHE A 289 0.58 -13.88 0.50
N VAL A 290 1.07 -12.68 0.24
CA VAL A 290 1.52 -12.27 -1.08
C VAL A 290 2.78 -13.07 -1.41
N SER A 291 2.88 -13.58 -2.64
CA SER A 291 4.05 -14.33 -3.09
C SER A 291 5.29 -13.44 -3.12
N THR A 292 6.44 -14.02 -2.79
CA THR A 292 7.73 -13.34 -2.95
C THR A 292 8.09 -13.26 -4.43
N ILE A 293 8.74 -12.17 -4.83
CA ILE A 293 9.33 -12.01 -6.16
C ILE A 293 10.78 -12.47 -6.08
N GLU A 294 11.09 -13.55 -6.78
CA GLU A 294 12.44 -14.05 -6.91
C GLU A 294 13.24 -13.23 -7.91
N ASN A 295 14.57 -13.27 -7.78
CA ASN A 295 15.41 -12.47 -8.65
C ASN A 295 15.35 -12.88 -10.12
N LYS A 296 15.04 -14.15 -10.42
CA LYS A 296 14.77 -14.60 -11.79
C LYS A 296 13.57 -13.86 -12.39
N GLN A 297 12.48 -13.74 -11.62
CA GLN A 297 11.29 -13.01 -12.05
C GLN A 297 11.60 -11.51 -12.17
N LYS A 298 12.37 -10.96 -11.21
CA LYS A 298 12.86 -9.59 -11.26
C LYS A 298 13.68 -9.31 -12.52
N HIS A 299 14.62 -10.19 -12.87
CA HIS A 299 15.46 -10.07 -14.06
C HIS A 299 14.66 -10.13 -15.35
N LYS A 300 13.68 -11.04 -15.40
CA LYS A 300 12.77 -11.10 -16.54
C LYS A 300 11.91 -9.86 -16.65
N LEU A 301 11.48 -9.24 -15.55
CA LEU A 301 10.50 -8.17 -15.57
C LEU A 301 11.12 -6.77 -15.73
N ILE A 302 12.18 -6.46 -14.97
CA ILE A 302 12.73 -5.10 -14.84
C ILE A 302 13.75 -4.83 -15.95
N THR A 303 13.52 -3.77 -16.72
CA THR A 303 14.51 -3.26 -17.67
C THR A 303 15.50 -2.34 -16.94
N VAL A 304 16.77 -2.74 -16.93
CA VAL A 304 17.85 -1.96 -16.31
C VAL A 304 18.35 -0.91 -17.30
N LYS A 305 18.03 0.36 -17.06
CA LYS A 305 18.73 1.48 -17.73
C LYS A 305 20.10 1.64 -17.06
N GLN A 306 21.19 1.51 -17.83
CA GLN A 306 22.53 1.83 -17.34
C GLN A 306 22.61 3.34 -17.09
N ILE A 307 22.75 3.72 -15.83
CA ILE A 307 23.06 5.10 -15.43
C ILE A 307 24.59 5.18 -15.35
N SER A 308 25.20 6.14 -16.03
CA SER A 308 26.65 6.30 -15.98
C SER A 308 27.07 6.96 -14.65
N GLN A 309 28.32 6.74 -14.23
CA GLN A 309 28.87 7.37 -13.03
C GLN A 309 28.92 8.91 -13.15
N GLU A 310 28.96 9.43 -14.38
CA GLU A 310 28.93 10.86 -14.72
C GLU A 310 27.54 11.47 -14.44
N ASP A 311 26.47 10.72 -14.70
CA ASP A 311 25.08 11.17 -14.45
C ASP A 311 24.77 11.36 -12.95
N ILE A 312 25.46 10.63 -12.07
CA ILE A 312 25.33 10.75 -10.61
C ILE A 312 26.17 11.92 -10.08
N GLY A 313 27.25 12.27 -10.79
CA GLY A 313 28.19 13.33 -10.40
C GLY A 313 27.86 14.74 -10.94
N GLU A 314 27.12 14.86 -12.05
CA GLU A 314 26.87 16.15 -12.73
C GLU A 314 25.50 16.79 -12.46
N LEU A 315 24.64 16.22 -11.62
CA LEU A 315 23.35 16.84 -11.26
C LEU A 315 23.53 17.98 -10.22
N GLU A 316 24.45 18.91 -10.50
CA GLU A 316 24.55 20.21 -9.84
C GLU A 316 23.82 21.28 -10.68
N SER A 317 22.57 21.56 -10.34
CA SER A 317 21.88 22.75 -10.86
C SER A 317 22.43 24.00 -10.15
N SER A 318 23.45 24.64 -10.74
CA SER A 318 24.02 25.88 -10.20
C SER A 318 23.46 27.12 -10.91
N LEU A 319 22.71 27.95 -10.18
CA LEU A 319 22.36 29.30 -10.63
C LEU A 319 23.55 30.24 -10.35
N VAL A 320 24.30 30.56 -11.41
CA VAL A 320 25.47 31.45 -11.33
C VAL A 320 25.10 32.85 -11.81
N HIS A 321 25.09 33.82 -10.91
CA HIS A 321 24.99 35.22 -11.31
C HIS A 321 26.38 35.78 -11.57
N LYS A 322 26.65 36.17 -12.82
CA LYS A 322 27.88 36.87 -13.21
C LYS A 322 27.64 38.38 -13.15
N ARG A 323 28.29 39.09 -12.23
CA ARG A 323 28.38 40.55 -12.30
C ARG A 323 29.69 40.95 -12.97
N SER A 324 29.59 41.66 -14.09
CA SER A 324 30.72 42.36 -14.70
C SER A 324 30.91 43.70 -14.00
N SER A 325 31.97 43.84 -13.20
CA SER A 325 32.45 45.16 -12.77
C SER A 325 33.37 45.73 -13.85
N LYS A 326 33.42 47.06 -14.01
CA LYS A 326 34.23 47.78 -15.01
C LYS A 326 35.76 47.67 -14.79
N GLY A 327 36.23 46.69 -14.03
CA GLY A 327 37.63 46.48 -13.69
C GLY A 327 37.99 45.01 -13.58
N GLY A 328 37.85 44.25 -14.68
CA GLY A 328 38.63 43.05 -14.97
C GLY A 328 38.46 41.78 -14.10
N ARG A 329 37.72 41.79 -12.98
CA ARG A 329 37.45 40.56 -12.20
C ARG A 329 35.96 40.27 -12.14
N THR A 330 35.55 39.23 -12.86
CA THR A 330 34.24 38.60 -12.76
C THR A 330 34.18 37.79 -11.46
N SER A 331 33.36 38.23 -10.49
CA SER A 331 33.02 37.37 -9.36
C SER A 331 31.86 36.45 -9.76
N LYS A 332 32.05 35.14 -9.58
CA LYS A 332 30.98 34.15 -9.68
C LYS A 332 30.44 33.94 -8.26
N GLN A 333 29.15 34.22 -8.04
CA GLN A 333 28.48 33.87 -6.79
C GLN A 333 27.44 32.80 -7.11
N VAL A 334 27.59 31.62 -6.50
CA VAL A 334 26.61 30.52 -6.60
C VAL A 334 25.43 30.89 -5.71
N ILE A 335 24.25 31.07 -6.30
CA ILE A 335 23.04 31.51 -5.59
C ILE A 335 22.28 30.32 -5.00
N PHE A 336 22.39 29.15 -5.64
CA PHE A 336 21.66 27.96 -5.25
C PHE A 336 22.48 26.73 -5.65
N ARG A 337 22.55 25.74 -4.76
CA ARG A 337 23.18 24.44 -4.98
C ARG A 337 22.23 23.37 -4.45
N GLU A 338 21.65 22.59 -5.33
CA GLU A 338 20.91 21.39 -4.98
C GLU A 338 21.82 20.19 -5.21
N GLN A 339 22.05 19.38 -4.17
CA GLN A 339 22.84 18.15 -4.27
C GLN A 339 21.88 16.97 -4.18
N MET A 340 22.08 15.98 -5.06
CA MET A 340 21.35 14.72 -4.99
C MET A 340 21.61 14.06 -3.63
N LYS A 341 20.57 13.92 -2.82
CA LYS A 341 20.67 13.32 -1.48
C LYS A 341 20.62 11.80 -1.52
N THR A 342 19.88 11.24 -2.47
CA THR A 342 19.70 9.79 -2.60
C THR A 342 19.50 9.39 -4.06
N ALA A 343 20.03 8.24 -4.47
CA ALA A 343 19.77 7.64 -5.78
C ALA A 343 19.61 6.12 -5.65
N GLU A 344 18.71 5.53 -6.43
CA GLU A 344 18.52 4.09 -6.44
C GLU A 344 18.46 3.59 -7.89
N TYR A 345 19.32 2.63 -8.21
CA TYR A 345 19.41 2.05 -9.54
C TYR A 345 19.91 0.61 -9.46
N GLU A 346 19.93 -0.06 -10.60
CA GLU A 346 20.30 -1.45 -10.70
C GLU A 346 21.34 -1.62 -11.80
N ILE A 347 22.19 -2.63 -11.66
CA ILE A 347 23.14 -3.02 -12.71
C ILE A 347 23.03 -4.51 -12.96
N LYS A 348 23.30 -4.90 -14.20
CA LYS A 348 23.52 -6.29 -14.58
C LYS A 348 24.98 -6.62 -14.34
N VAL A 349 25.24 -7.72 -13.63
CA VAL A 349 26.58 -8.23 -13.36
C VAL A 349 26.67 -9.62 -13.95
N SER A 350 27.61 -9.81 -14.87
CA SER A 350 27.92 -11.09 -15.53
C SER A 350 29.19 -11.74 -14.99
N GLU A 351 30.02 -10.99 -14.24
CA GLU A 351 31.26 -11.47 -13.67
C GLU A 351 31.51 -10.88 -12.27
N ILE A 352 32.15 -11.65 -11.40
CA ILE A 352 32.59 -11.20 -10.08
C ILE A 352 34.11 -11.14 -10.07
N ASN A 353 34.66 -9.98 -9.76
CA ASN A 353 36.10 -9.71 -9.73
C ASN A 353 36.57 -9.44 -8.29
N PRO A 354 36.84 -10.48 -7.47
CA PRO A 354 37.40 -10.32 -6.14
C PRO A 354 38.89 -9.91 -6.23
N LYS A 355 39.34 -9.00 -5.37
CA LYS A 355 40.68 -8.38 -5.45
C LYS A 355 41.85 -9.36 -5.27
N GLU A 356 41.62 -10.47 -4.57
CA GLU A 356 42.63 -11.47 -4.18
C GLU A 356 42.35 -12.87 -4.77
N SER A 357 41.46 -12.98 -5.76
CA SER A 357 41.11 -14.27 -6.36
C SER A 357 40.77 -14.12 -7.84
N ASN A 358 40.72 -15.25 -8.56
CA ASN A 358 40.41 -15.22 -9.99
C ASN A 358 38.96 -14.73 -10.22
N PRO A 359 38.73 -13.96 -11.29
CA PRO A 359 37.39 -13.63 -11.77
C PRO A 359 36.50 -14.86 -11.92
N ILE A 360 35.25 -14.74 -11.49
CA ILE A 360 34.23 -15.78 -11.70
C ILE A 360 33.24 -15.26 -12.73
N LEU A 361 33.15 -15.95 -13.88
CA LEU A 361 32.08 -15.74 -14.84
C LEU A 361 30.80 -16.42 -14.34
N LEU A 362 29.69 -15.67 -14.34
CA LEU A 362 28.39 -16.18 -13.93
C LEU A 362 27.70 -16.83 -15.14
N ALA A 363 27.07 -17.98 -14.91
CA ALA A 363 26.28 -18.68 -15.91
C ALA A 363 24.98 -17.94 -16.25
N GLU A 364 24.48 -17.12 -15.32
CA GLU A 364 23.32 -16.25 -15.47
C GLU A 364 23.69 -14.84 -14.97
N GLU A 365 23.30 -13.81 -15.73
CA GLU A 365 23.44 -12.41 -15.26
C GLU A 365 22.59 -12.17 -14.03
N ILE A 366 23.18 -11.54 -13.01
CA ILE A 366 22.45 -11.15 -11.81
C ILE A 366 22.12 -9.67 -11.84
N ILE A 367 20.98 -9.30 -11.24
CA ILE A 367 20.64 -7.90 -10.96
C ILE A 367 21.12 -7.53 -9.57
N VAL A 368 22.02 -6.55 -9.50
CA VAL A 368 22.52 -5.97 -8.25
C VAL A 368 21.86 -4.62 -8.04
N SER A 369 21.28 -4.42 -6.86
CA SER A 369 20.63 -3.16 -6.48
C SER A 369 21.64 -2.23 -5.81
N ILE A 370 21.70 -0.98 -6.28
CA ILE A 370 22.60 0.06 -5.79
C ILE A 370 21.75 1.18 -5.18
N ASN A 371 22.06 1.52 -3.92
CA ASN A 371 21.48 2.66 -3.22
C ASN A 371 22.58 3.64 -2.81
N PHE A 372 22.48 4.87 -3.29
CA PHE A 372 23.32 5.99 -2.87
C PHE A 372 22.57 6.83 -1.84
N ASP A 373 23.22 7.12 -0.72
CA ASP A 373 22.79 8.10 0.28
C ASP A 373 23.96 9.06 0.54
N SER A 374 23.72 10.36 0.47
CA SER A 374 24.77 11.38 0.62
C SER A 374 25.53 11.31 1.96
N ASN A 375 24.95 10.69 2.98
CA ASN A 375 25.56 10.49 4.29
C ASN A 375 26.31 9.16 4.43
N LYS A 376 25.88 8.11 3.71
CA LYS A 376 26.42 6.74 3.85
C LYS A 376 27.29 6.29 2.68
N GLY A 377 27.14 6.90 1.50
CA GLY A 377 27.76 6.46 0.26
C GLY A 377 26.91 5.49 -0.54
N PHE A 378 27.57 4.65 -1.33
CA PHE A 378 26.97 3.64 -2.19
C PHE A 378 26.85 2.31 -1.46
N THR A 379 25.67 1.69 -1.53
CA THR A 379 25.38 0.36 -1.02
C THR A 379 25.01 -0.56 -2.17
N PHE A 380 25.83 -1.58 -2.41
CA PHE A 380 25.56 -2.64 -3.36
C PHE A 380 24.91 -3.82 -2.62
N SER A 381 23.83 -4.37 -3.16
CA SER A 381 23.08 -5.43 -2.51
C SER A 381 22.55 -6.46 -3.49
N PHE A 382 22.56 -7.72 -3.06
CA PHE A 382 22.00 -8.84 -3.79
C PHE A 382 21.12 -9.68 -2.86
N ALA A 383 19.81 -9.61 -3.11
CA ALA A 383 18.81 -10.13 -2.18
C ALA A 383 18.89 -11.64 -2.01
N ASP A 384 19.10 -12.41 -3.08
CA ASP A 384 19.07 -13.87 -3.02
C ASP A 384 20.08 -14.47 -2.02
N PHE A 385 21.23 -13.83 -1.80
CA PHE A 385 22.22 -14.28 -0.80
C PHE A 385 22.30 -13.42 0.46
N ASN A 386 21.45 -12.41 0.58
CA ASN A 386 21.48 -11.42 1.65
C ASN A 386 22.88 -10.83 1.88
N ILE A 387 23.56 -10.51 0.77
CA ILE A 387 24.87 -9.86 0.78
C ILE A 387 24.69 -8.38 0.45
N GLN A 388 25.43 -7.54 1.18
CA GLN A 388 25.50 -6.11 0.92
C GLN A 388 26.86 -5.56 1.32
N ASN A 389 27.29 -4.50 0.64
CA ASN A 389 28.48 -3.75 1.02
C ASN A 389 28.25 -2.26 0.79
N THR A 390 28.67 -1.44 1.76
CA THR A 390 28.49 0.02 1.75
C THR A 390 29.85 0.71 1.85
N ASP A 391 30.12 1.65 0.94
CA ASP A 391 31.29 2.53 1.00
C ASP A 391 30.99 3.91 0.39
N ILE A 392 31.71 4.94 0.81
CA ILE A 392 31.62 6.31 0.26
C ILE A 392 31.98 6.32 -1.23
N SER A 393 32.95 5.50 -1.65
CA SER A 393 33.38 5.37 -3.03
C SER A 393 32.62 4.24 -3.74
N HIS A 394 32.01 4.56 -4.88
CA HIS A 394 31.33 3.58 -5.73
C HIS A 394 32.22 2.36 -6.06
N GLN A 395 33.48 2.59 -6.43
CA GLN A 395 34.41 1.52 -6.78
C GLN A 395 34.74 0.63 -5.57
N LYS A 396 35.02 1.22 -4.40
CA LYS A 396 35.27 0.45 -3.18
C LYS A 396 34.05 -0.33 -2.72
N ALA A 397 32.86 0.26 -2.87
CA ALA A 397 31.60 -0.40 -2.56
C ALA A 397 31.39 -1.64 -3.45
N LEU A 398 31.65 -1.52 -4.75
CA LEU A 398 31.59 -2.63 -5.71
C LEU A 398 32.64 -3.71 -5.41
N GLU A 399 33.90 -3.31 -5.16
CA GLU A 399 34.98 -4.25 -4.82
C GLU A 399 34.65 -5.05 -3.55
N GLY A 400 34.18 -4.39 -2.49
CA GLY A 400 33.78 -5.08 -1.25
C GLY A 400 32.53 -5.95 -1.42
N PHE A 401 31.63 -5.59 -2.34
CA PHE A 401 30.51 -6.44 -2.73
C PHE A 401 31.01 -7.72 -3.43
N HIS A 402 31.93 -7.61 -4.40
CA HIS A 402 32.52 -8.78 -5.07
C HIS A 402 33.22 -9.72 -4.09
N ILE A 403 33.96 -9.18 -3.12
CA ILE A 403 34.62 -9.96 -2.06
C ILE A 403 33.58 -10.69 -1.20
N SER A 404 32.53 -9.98 -0.77
CA SER A 404 31.46 -10.56 0.06
C SER A 404 30.70 -11.67 -0.69
N PHE A 405 30.43 -11.46 -1.97
CA PHE A 405 29.82 -12.45 -2.84
C PHE A 405 30.71 -13.69 -2.95
N TYR A 406 31.99 -13.51 -3.30
CA TYR A 406 32.95 -14.60 -3.42
C TYR A 406 33.04 -15.43 -2.14
N ASN A 407 33.15 -14.78 -0.98
CA ASN A 407 33.23 -15.45 0.31
C ASN A 407 31.97 -16.26 0.64
N LYS A 408 30.79 -15.74 0.30
CA LYS A 408 29.52 -16.46 0.46
C LYS A 408 29.50 -17.73 -0.40
N LEU A 409 29.93 -17.64 -1.66
CA LEU A 409 30.02 -18.78 -2.57
C LEU A 409 31.02 -19.83 -2.08
N LYS A 410 32.21 -19.40 -1.65
CA LYS A 410 33.24 -20.30 -1.08
C LYS A 410 32.74 -21.00 0.18
N ARG A 411 31.94 -20.32 1.01
CA ARG A 411 31.30 -20.94 2.17
C ARG A 411 30.31 -22.03 1.74
N LEU A 412 29.41 -21.72 0.80
CA LEU A 412 28.44 -22.68 0.27
C LEU A 412 29.11 -23.88 -0.42
N ALA A 413 30.24 -23.67 -1.11
CA ALA A 413 31.02 -24.75 -1.74
C ALA A 413 31.59 -25.76 -0.73
N ASN A 414 31.85 -25.32 0.50
CA ASN A 414 32.44 -26.12 1.58
C ASN A 414 31.39 -26.71 2.54
N GLU A 415 30.12 -26.35 2.40
CA GLU A 415 29.03 -26.88 3.22
C GLU A 415 28.53 -28.22 2.65
N SER A 416 28.25 -29.20 3.52
CA SER A 416 27.70 -30.49 3.10
C SER A 416 26.25 -30.36 2.63
N GLU A 417 25.86 -31.04 1.56
CA GLU A 417 24.49 -31.06 0.99
C GLU A 417 23.37 -31.45 1.99
N GLN A 418 23.72 -31.91 3.20
CA GLN A 418 22.80 -32.29 4.27
C GLN A 418 22.33 -31.13 5.17
N ASP A 419 22.88 -29.91 5.00
CA ASP A 419 22.50 -28.77 5.84
C ASP A 419 21.23 -28.08 5.30
N PHE A 420 20.08 -28.44 5.85
CA PHE A 420 18.76 -27.98 5.40
C PHE A 420 18.59 -26.45 5.43
N SER A 421 19.38 -25.71 6.21
CA SER A 421 19.28 -24.24 6.29
C SER A 421 19.75 -23.52 5.02
N ASN A 422 20.64 -24.15 4.23
CA ASN A 422 21.29 -23.51 3.08
C ASN A 422 20.91 -24.15 1.74
N GLN A 423 19.96 -25.09 1.69
CA GLN A 423 19.52 -25.73 0.44
C GLN A 423 19.08 -24.73 -0.63
N LYS A 424 18.31 -23.70 -0.25
CA LYS A 424 17.87 -22.65 -1.19
C LYS A 424 19.04 -21.84 -1.74
N ASP A 425 20.00 -21.49 -0.88
CA ASP A 425 21.21 -20.77 -1.27
C ASP A 425 22.09 -21.63 -2.20
N LEU A 426 22.19 -22.95 -1.95
CA LEU A 426 22.91 -23.91 -2.79
C LEU A 426 22.27 -24.07 -4.17
N GLU A 427 20.94 -24.16 -4.25
CA GLU A 427 20.22 -24.20 -5.53
C GLU A 427 20.47 -22.94 -6.36
N ILE A 428 20.41 -21.77 -5.72
CA ILE A 428 20.70 -20.48 -6.37
C ILE A 428 22.17 -20.42 -6.80
N ALA A 429 23.11 -20.84 -5.95
CA ALA A 429 24.54 -20.82 -6.24
C ALA A 429 24.91 -21.74 -7.41
N ASN A 430 24.35 -22.95 -7.47
CA ASN A 430 24.55 -23.87 -8.60
C ASN A 430 23.94 -23.36 -9.91
N ARG A 431 22.85 -22.59 -9.82
CA ARG A 431 22.24 -21.92 -11.00
C ARG A 431 23.13 -20.80 -11.53
N ILE A 432 23.68 -19.98 -10.64
CA ILE A 432 24.50 -18.81 -11.00
C ILE A 432 25.91 -19.26 -11.39
N ILE A 433 26.44 -20.33 -10.80
CA ILE A 433 27.78 -20.86 -11.04
C ILE A 433 27.65 -22.36 -11.31
N ASN A 434 27.76 -22.74 -12.58
CA ASN A 434 27.60 -24.11 -13.08
C ASN A 434 28.44 -25.17 -12.33
N ASN A 435 29.56 -24.79 -11.71
CA ASN A 435 30.40 -25.68 -10.92
C ASN A 435 30.87 -25.03 -9.62
N LEU A 436 30.01 -24.99 -8.61
CA LEU A 436 30.31 -24.42 -7.28
C LEU A 436 31.48 -25.14 -6.58
N LYS A 437 31.65 -26.46 -6.81
CA LYS A 437 32.72 -27.27 -6.17
C LYS A 437 34.12 -26.84 -6.60
N ALA A 438 34.28 -26.16 -7.74
CA ALA A 438 35.56 -25.59 -8.16
C ALA A 438 36.06 -24.46 -7.24
N LEU A 439 35.23 -23.97 -6.31
CA LEU A 439 35.57 -22.93 -5.32
C LEU A 439 35.89 -23.48 -3.93
N ALA A 440 35.77 -24.80 -3.73
CA ALA A 440 36.04 -25.47 -2.45
C ALA A 440 37.55 -25.64 -2.17
N ASP A 441 38.38 -25.55 -3.21
CA ASP A 441 39.84 -25.51 -3.14
C ASP A 441 40.35 -24.09 -2.75
#